data_AF-A0A942D1S7-F1
#
_entry.id   AF-A0A942D1S7-F1
#
_cell.length_a   1.000
_cell.length_b   1.000
_cell.length_c   1.000
_cell.angle_alpha   90.00
_cell.angle_beta   90.00
_cell.angle_gamma   90.00
#
_symmetry.space_group_name_H-M   'P 1'
#
loop_
_entity.id
_entity.type
_entity.pdbx_description
1 polymer ?
#
loop_
_entity_poly.entity_id
_entity_poly.type
_entity_poly.pdbx_seq_one_letter_code
_entity_poly.pdbx_strand_id
1 'polypeptide(L)'
;MAAECTHLDQVQVMELPDPVEGCEECLAQGMSWVHLRMCQTCGHIGCCDNSVGKHATAHNHETGHPIIRSAEPGETWSWCYPDELMMELRAE
;
A
#
# COMPACT_ATOMS: atom_id res chain seq x y z
N MET A 1 -17.44 -5.90 17.50
CA MET A 1 -16.49 -6.89 16.97
C MET A 1 -15.55 -6.09 16.07
N ALA A 2 -14.27 -5.98 16.43
CA ALA A 2 -13.29 -5.49 15.48
C ALA A 2 -13.24 -6.55 14.37
N ALA A 3 -13.47 -6.17 13.12
CA ALA A 3 -13.33 -7.13 12.04
C ALA A 3 -11.82 -7.46 11.95
N GLU A 4 -11.52 -8.73 12.17
CA GLU A 4 -10.17 -9.26 12.12
C GLU A 4 -9.87 -9.65 10.68
N CYS A 5 -8.83 -9.07 10.09
CA CYS A 5 -8.37 -9.45 8.77
C CYS A 5 -7.66 -10.80 8.86
N THR A 6 -8.07 -11.77 8.05
CA THR A 6 -7.44 -13.11 8.00
C THR A 6 -6.19 -13.15 7.14
N HIS A 7 -5.90 -12.08 6.40
CA HIS A 7 -4.78 -11.98 5.45
C HIS A 7 -3.47 -11.48 6.07
N LEU A 8 -3.45 -11.25 7.39
CA LEU A 8 -2.27 -10.79 8.12
C LEU A 8 -1.09 -11.77 8.05
N ASP A 9 -1.34 -13.04 7.74
CA ASP A 9 -0.28 -14.05 7.55
C ASP A 9 0.63 -13.75 6.34
N GLN A 10 0.14 -12.95 5.39
CA GLN A 10 0.85 -12.56 4.17
C GLN A 10 1.54 -11.20 4.31
N VAL A 11 1.48 -10.56 5.48
CA VAL A 11 2.05 -9.24 5.73
C VAL A 11 3.45 -9.38 6.28
N GLN A 12 4.38 -8.69 5.62
CA GLN A 12 5.69 -8.34 6.15
C GLN A 12 5.65 -6.87 6.55
N VAL A 13 5.72 -6.60 7.86
CA VAL A 13 5.78 -5.22 8.35
C VAL A 13 7.13 -4.62 8.00
N MET A 14 7.20 -4.05 6.79
CA MET A 14 8.39 -3.42 6.26
C MET A 14 8.39 -1.93 6.60
N GLU A 15 9.58 -1.42 6.88
CA GLU A 15 9.83 0.01 6.97
C GLU A 15 9.79 0.63 5.57
N LEU A 16 9.31 1.87 5.49
CA LEU A 16 9.28 2.62 4.24
C LEU A 16 10.72 2.97 3.84
N PRO A 17 11.09 2.83 2.56
CA PRO A 17 12.38 3.31 2.08
C PRO A 17 12.43 4.85 2.22
N ASP A 18 13.50 5.38 2.81
CA ASP A 18 13.73 6.83 2.91
C ASP A 18 14.98 7.20 2.08
N PRO A 19 14.85 7.99 0.99
CA PRO A 19 13.63 8.64 0.49
C PRO A 19 12.74 7.70 -0.35
N VAL A 20 11.41 7.88 -0.25
CA VAL A 20 10.44 7.30 -1.18
C VAL A 20 10.47 8.11 -2.48
N GLU A 21 11.07 7.58 -3.55
CA GLU A 21 11.17 8.31 -4.83
C GLU A 21 9.80 8.58 -5.47
N GLY A 22 8.85 7.66 -5.30
CA GLY A 22 7.52 7.77 -5.89
C GLY A 22 6.93 6.43 -6.28
N CYS A 23 5.82 6.48 -7.01
CA CYS A 23 5.28 5.32 -7.70
C CYS A 23 6.10 5.08 -8.98
N GLU A 24 6.70 3.91 -9.09
CA GLU A 24 7.61 3.54 -10.18
C GLU A 24 6.93 3.67 -11.54
N GLU A 25 5.69 3.22 -11.68
CA GLU A 25 4.95 3.30 -12.94
C GLU A 25 4.53 4.74 -13.28
N CYS A 26 4.22 5.57 -12.27
CA CYS A 26 3.95 6.98 -12.51
C CYS A 26 5.21 7.70 -12.99
N LEU A 27 6.36 7.43 -12.37
CA LEU A 27 7.66 7.98 -12.76
C LEU A 27 8.02 7.57 -14.20
N ALA A 28 7.85 6.29 -14.54
CA ALA A 28 8.11 5.77 -15.88
C ALA A 28 7.22 6.43 -16.96
N GLN A 29 5.99 6.79 -16.60
CA GLN A 29 5.02 7.42 -17.51
C GLN A 29 5.03 8.96 -17.45
N GLY A 30 5.81 9.56 -16.55
CA GLY A 30 5.77 11.01 -16.30
C GLY A 30 4.43 11.51 -15.75
N MET A 31 3.69 10.65 -15.03
CA MET A 31 2.43 11.00 -14.39
C MET A 31 2.63 11.51 -12.98
N SER A 32 1.72 12.38 -12.52
CA SER A 32 1.65 12.78 -11.12
C SER A 32 0.76 11.83 -10.30
N TRP A 33 1.02 11.79 -9.00
CA TRP A 33 0.22 11.07 -8.00
C TRP A 33 -0.19 12.02 -6.88
N VAL A 34 -1.17 11.58 -6.09
CA VAL A 34 -1.64 12.33 -4.92
C VAL A 34 -0.97 11.79 -3.67
N HIS A 35 -1.13 10.48 -3.40
CA HIS A 35 -0.54 9.80 -2.25
C HIS A 35 0.05 8.46 -2.67
N LEU A 36 1.04 8.01 -1.91
CA LEU A 36 1.73 6.74 -2.13
C LEU A 36 1.27 5.69 -1.12
N ARG A 37 1.24 4.44 -1.58
CA ARG A 37 0.88 3.25 -0.81
C ARG A 37 1.93 2.18 -1.05
N MET A 38 2.42 1.58 0.02
CA MET A 38 3.39 0.49 -0.04
C MET A 38 2.68 -0.84 0.22
N CYS A 39 2.89 -1.82 -0.66
CA CYS A 39 2.43 -3.18 -0.44
C CYS A 39 3.15 -3.78 0.77
N GLN A 40 2.39 -4.31 1.73
CA GLN A 40 2.95 -4.95 2.91
C GLN A 40 3.40 -6.39 2.65
N THR A 41 3.18 -6.96 1.46
CA THR A 41 3.65 -8.32 1.14
C THR A 41 4.99 -8.32 0.41
N CYS A 42 5.19 -7.39 -0.54
CA CYS A 42 6.40 -7.34 -1.37
C CYS A 42 7.16 -6.00 -1.32
N GLY A 43 6.61 -4.96 -0.70
CA GLY A 43 7.27 -3.66 -0.55
C GLY A 43 7.14 -2.73 -1.76
N HIS A 44 6.41 -3.13 -2.80
CA HIS A 44 6.16 -2.28 -3.97
C HIS A 44 5.38 -1.00 -3.62
N ILE A 45 5.76 0.13 -4.21
CA ILE A 45 5.15 1.44 -3.96
C ILE A 45 4.28 1.86 -5.14
N GLY A 46 2.97 1.89 -4.93
CA GLY A 46 1.97 2.30 -5.90
C GLY A 46 1.29 3.62 -5.51
N CYS A 47 0.76 4.33 -6.50
CA CYS A 47 -0.07 5.50 -6.26
C CYS A 47 -1.50 5.09 -5.84
N CYS A 48 -2.14 5.89 -4.98
CA CYS A 48 -3.47 5.60 -4.45
C CYS A 48 -4.59 5.69 -5.50
N ASP A 49 -5.80 5.26 -5.13
CA ASP A 49 -7.00 5.28 -5.98
C ASP A 49 -7.46 6.67 -6.43
N ASN A 50 -7.07 7.71 -5.69
CA ASN A 50 -7.31 9.11 -6.07
C ASN A 50 -6.30 9.63 -7.11
N SER A 51 -5.21 8.90 -7.36
CA SER A 51 -4.25 9.20 -8.42
C SER A 51 -4.77 8.68 -9.76
N VAL A 52 -4.36 9.30 -10.86
CA VAL A 52 -4.79 8.90 -12.21
C VAL A 52 -4.41 7.45 -12.53
N GLY A 53 -3.23 6.99 -12.08
CA GLY A 53 -2.71 5.65 -12.36
C GLY A 53 -3.32 4.52 -11.54
N LYS A 54 -3.79 4.78 -10.31
CA LYS A 54 -4.36 3.77 -9.38
C LYS A 54 -3.50 2.51 -9.22
N HIS A 55 -2.18 2.69 -9.27
CA HIS A 55 -1.21 1.60 -9.34
C HIS A 55 -1.22 0.68 -8.11
N ALA A 56 -1.53 1.20 -6.91
CA ALA A 56 -1.66 0.35 -5.72
C ALA A 56 -2.77 -0.71 -5.87
N THR A 57 -3.89 -0.33 -6.48
CA THR A 57 -5.04 -1.22 -6.71
C THR A 57 -4.80 -2.14 -7.89
N ALA A 58 -4.17 -1.64 -8.96
CA ALA A 58 -3.70 -2.49 -10.06
C ALA A 58 -2.75 -3.59 -9.56
N HIS A 59 -1.76 -3.21 -8.74
CA HIS A 59 -0.82 -4.14 -8.11
C HIS A 59 -1.53 -5.21 -7.27
N ASN A 60 -2.51 -4.83 -6.44
CA ASN A 60 -3.33 -5.81 -5.71
C ASN A 60 -4.03 -6.79 -6.67
N HIS A 61 -4.60 -6.31 -7.78
CA HIS A 61 -5.30 -7.17 -8.74
C HIS A 61 -4.34 -8.09 -9.52
N GLU A 62 -3.12 -7.63 -9.82
CA GLU A 62 -2.14 -8.39 -10.59
C GLU A 62 -1.38 -9.43 -9.76
N THR A 63 -1.05 -9.07 -8.51
CA THR A 63 -0.23 -9.92 -7.63
C THR A 63 -1.05 -10.72 -6.62
N GLY A 64 -2.28 -10.27 -6.33
CA GLY A 64 -3.10 -10.81 -5.26
C GLY A 64 -2.65 -10.37 -3.86
N HIS A 65 -1.77 -9.37 -3.74
CA HIS A 65 -1.32 -8.88 -2.44
C HIS A 65 -2.42 -8.09 -1.73
N PRO A 66 -2.98 -8.61 -0.62
CA PRO A 66 -4.24 -8.10 -0.09
C PRO A 66 -4.10 -6.80 0.71
N ILE A 67 -2.90 -6.50 1.22
CA ILE A 67 -2.70 -5.44 2.21
C ILE A 67 -1.66 -4.42 1.73
N ILE A 68 -2.05 -3.15 1.82
CA ILE A 68 -1.19 -1.99 1.60
C ILE A 68 -1.09 -1.15 2.87
N ARG A 69 -0.04 -0.36 2.98
CA ARG A 69 0.20 0.63 4.03
C ARG A 69 0.34 2.01 3.40
N SER A 70 -0.02 3.06 4.13
CA SER A 70 0.35 4.41 3.71
C SER A 70 1.86 4.62 3.70
N ALA A 71 2.37 5.20 2.61
CA ALA A 71 3.76 5.65 2.48
C ALA A 71 3.93 7.15 2.78
N GLU A 72 2.89 7.80 3.33
CA GLU A 72 2.93 9.21 3.67
C GLU A 72 3.65 9.45 5.01
N PRO A 73 4.38 10.56 5.15
CA PRO A 73 5.07 10.89 6.39
C PRO A 73 4.06 11.07 7.54
N GLY A 74 4.21 10.26 8.59
CA GLY A 74 3.36 10.28 9.78
C GLY A 74 2.13 9.38 9.72
N GLU A 75 1.88 8.68 8.60
CA GLU A 75 0.80 7.71 8.50
C GLU A 75 1.30 6.27 8.72
N THR A 76 0.64 5.53 9.63
CA THR A 76 0.98 4.13 9.96
C THR A 76 -0.17 3.16 9.73
N TRP A 77 -1.25 3.63 9.10
CA TRP A 77 -2.39 2.80 8.81
C TRP A 77 -2.14 1.91 7.58
N SER A 78 -2.83 0.79 7.57
CA SER A 78 -2.86 -0.23 6.54
C SER A 78 -4.30 -0.49 6.12
N TRP A 79 -4.48 -0.93 4.89
CA TRP A 79 -5.77 -1.24 4.28
C TRP A 79 -5.72 -2.62 3.65
N CYS A 80 -6.72 -3.44 3.98
CA CYS A 80 -6.97 -4.72 3.35
C CYS A 80 -8.01 -4.55 2.25
N TYR A 81 -7.65 -4.81 0.99
CA TYR A 81 -8.56 -4.77 -0.15
C TYR A 81 -9.72 -5.78 -0.06
N PRO A 82 -9.48 -7.09 0.20
CA PRO A 82 -10.57 -8.07 0.23
C PRO A 82 -11.54 -7.90 1.40
N ASP A 83 -11.06 -7.45 2.56
CA ASP A 83 -11.91 -7.21 3.74
C ASP A 83 -12.44 -5.77 3.81
N GLU A 84 -12.00 -4.90 2.90
CA GLU A 84 -12.27 -3.45 2.90
C GLU A 84 -12.07 -2.81 4.29
N LEU A 85 -10.99 -3.22 4.96
CA LEU A 85 -10.74 -2.90 6.36
C LEU A 85 -9.47 -2.08 6.55
N MET A 86 -9.62 -0.97 7.28
CA MET A 86 -8.51 -0.18 7.77
C MET A 86 -8.02 -0.71 9.11
N MET A 87 -6.71 -0.88 9.25
CA MET A 87 -6.05 -1.38 10.45
C MET A 87 -4.72 -0.65 10.67
N GLU A 88 -4.23 -0.60 11.90
CA GLU A 88 -2.88 -0.11 12.20
C GLU A 88 -1.98 -1.29 12.55
N LEU A 89 -1.09 -1.65 11.62
CA LEU A 89 -0.09 -2.67 11.86
C LEU A 89 1.14 -1.97 12.46
N ARG A 90 1.45 -2.29 13.72
CA ARG A 90 2.66 -1.83 14.39
C ARG A 90 3.66 -2.99 14.38
N ALA A 91 4.88 -2.74 13.91
CA ALA A 91 5.99 -3.62 14.22
C ALA A 91 6.29 -3.45 15.73
N GLU A 92 6.24 -4.55 16.46
CA GLU A 92 6.63 -4.63 17.88
C GLU A 92 8.15 -4.68 18.07
#